data_AF-A0A4R4RNU0-F1
#
_entry.id   AF-A0A4R4RNU0-F1
#
_cell.length_a   1.000
_cell.length_b   1.000
_cell.length_c   1.000
_cell.angle_alpha   90.00
_cell.angle_beta   90.00
_cell.angle_gamma   90.00
#
_symmetry.space_group_name_H-M   'P 1'
#
loop_
_entity.id
_entity.type
_entity.pdbx_description
1 polymer ?
#
loop_
_entity_poly.entity_id
_entity_poly.type
_entity_poly.pdbx_seq_one_letter_code
_entity_poly.pdbx_strand_id
1 'polypeptide(L)' 'MSAEFERLDELIVNGEVISALIWVRRAFDCSLKEAIEFFDVRYQKLRKTRPDDFTKGPEEYGRGVYT' A
#
# COMPACT_ATOMS: atom_id res chain seq x y z
N MET A 1 -17.23 2.21 7.08
CA MET A 1 -15.86 2.76 7.00
C MET A 1 -14.76 1.68 6.99
N SER A 2 -15.09 0.39 6.89
CA SER A 2 -14.10 -0.71 6.99
C SER A 2 -13.70 -1.30 5.63
N ALA A 3 -14.65 -1.40 4.68
CA ALA A 3 -14.45 -2.08 3.40
C ALA A 3 -13.52 -1.38 2.40
N GLU A 4 -13.43 -0.05 2.47
CA GLU A 4 -12.56 0.71 1.56
C GLU A 4 -11.08 0.45 1.86
N PHE A 5 -10.75 0.28 3.15
CA PHE A 5 -9.39 -0.08 3.55
C PHE A 5 -9.06 -1.55 3.31
N GLU A 6 -10.03 -2.45 3.26
CA GLU A 6 -9.78 -3.87 2.96
C GLU A 6 -9.17 -4.02 1.57
N ARG A 7 -9.72 -3.32 0.56
CA ARG A 7 -9.17 -3.35 -0.80
C ARG A 7 -7.75 -2.77 -0.88
N LEU A 8 -7.50 -1.67 -0.17
CA LEU A 8 -6.15 -1.11 -0.09
C LEU A 8 -5.18 -2.09 0.57
N ASP A 9 -5.61 -2.73 1.67
CA ASP A 9 -4.81 -3.71 2.39
C ASP A 9 -4.48 -4.91 1.52
N GLU A 10 -5.41 -5.39 0.68
CA GLU A 10 -5.14 -6.46 -0.29
C GLU A 10 -4.12 -6.05 -1.36
N LEU A 11 -4.26 -4.83 -1.93
CA LEU A 11 -3.31 -4.31 -2.92
C LEU A 11 -1.92 -4.16 -2.31
N ILE A 12 -1.85 -3.69 -1.06
CA ILE A 12 -0.64 -3.67 -0.27
C ILE A 12 -0.15 -5.11 -0.13
N VAL A 13 -0.83 -6.01 0.55
CA VAL A 13 -0.36 -7.38 0.82
C VAL A 13 0.18 -8.11 -0.44
N ASN A 14 -0.46 -7.95 -1.60
CA ASN A 14 -0.03 -8.56 -2.87
C ASN A 14 1.19 -7.89 -3.57
N GLY A 15 1.63 -6.74 -3.07
CA GLY A 15 2.73 -5.94 -3.63
C GLY A 15 2.33 -5.15 -4.88
N GLU A 16 1.05 -4.83 -5.03
CA GLU A 16 0.53 -4.04 -6.15
C GLU A 16 0.62 -2.53 -5.86
N VAL A 17 1.85 -2.03 -5.67
CA VAL A 17 2.12 -0.65 -5.22
C VAL A 17 1.48 0.41 -6.12
N ILE A 18 1.61 0.28 -7.44
CA ILE A 18 1.04 1.25 -8.38
C ILE A 18 -0.49 1.30 -8.26
N SER A 19 -1.13 0.13 -8.19
CA SER A 19 -2.58 0.00 -8.02
C SER A 19 -3.04 0.62 -6.69
N ALA A 20 -2.30 0.38 -5.60
CA ALA A 20 -2.57 0.96 -4.29
C ALA A 20 -2.45 2.50 -4.32
N LEU A 21 -1.41 3.05 -4.95
CA LEU A 21 -1.23 4.50 -5.07
C LEU A 21 -2.33 5.15 -5.93
N ILE A 22 -2.71 4.54 -7.05
CA ILE A 22 -3.82 5.03 -7.88
C ILE A 22 -5.12 5.01 -7.07
N TRP A 23 -5.37 3.95 -6.30
CA TRP A 23 -6.55 3.84 -5.46
C TRP A 23 -6.59 4.95 -4.41
N VAL A 24 -5.50 5.16 -3.67
CA VAL A 24 -5.40 6.22 -2.65
C VAL A 24 -5.62 7.59 -3.27
N ARG A 25 -4.98 7.90 -4.41
CA ARG A 25 -5.17 9.18 -5.09
C ARG A 25 -6.62 9.43 -5.50
N ARG A 26 -7.34 8.39 -5.95
CA ARG A 26 -8.75 8.52 -6.35
C ARG A 26 -9.70 8.60 -5.15
N ALA A 27 -9.41 7.86 -4.09
CA ALA A 27 -10.24 7.80 -2.89
C ALA A 27 -10.13 9.08 -2.04
N PHE A 28 -8.94 9.67 -1.98
CA PHE A 28 -8.64 10.82 -1.13
C PHE A 28 -8.39 12.12 -1.91
N ASP A 29 -8.52 12.11 -3.23
CA ASP A 29 -8.23 13.24 -4.14
C ASP A 29 -6.89 13.93 -3.84
N CYS A 30 -5.87 13.12 -3.54
CA CYS A 30 -4.59 13.60 -3.00
C CYS A 30 -3.46 13.59 -4.04
N SER A 31 -2.36 14.29 -3.70
CA SER A 31 -1.13 14.29 -4.48
C SER A 31 -0.48 12.90 -4.50
N LEU A 32 0.37 12.64 -5.50
CA LEU A 32 1.16 11.40 -5.52
C LEU A 32 2.04 11.26 -4.27
N LYS A 33 2.63 12.36 -3.81
CA LYS A 33 3.44 12.37 -2.59
C LYS A 33 2.64 11.94 -1.36
N GLU A 34 1.47 12.55 -1.16
CA GLU A 34 0.56 12.21 -0.06
C GLU A 34 0.09 10.75 -0.14
N ALA A 35 -0.15 10.25 -1.36
CA ALA A 35 -0.50 8.85 -1.55
C ALA A 35 0.62 7.89 -1.17
N ILE A 36 1.89 8.24 -1.45
CA ILE A 36 3.06 7.46 -1.05
C ILE A 36 3.20 7.46 0.48
N GLU A 37 3.05 8.62 1.12
CA GLU A 37 3.09 8.74 2.58
C GLU A 37 1.98 7.89 3.24
N PHE A 38 0.77 7.94 2.67
CA PHE A 38 -0.36 7.13 3.14
C PHE A 38 -0.09 5.62 2.98
N PHE A 39 0.44 5.23 1.81
CA PHE A 39 0.80 3.86 1.51
C PHE A 39 1.85 3.34 2.49
N ASP A 40 2.91 4.10 2.76
CA ASP A 40 3.98 3.69 3.68
C ASP A 40 3.44 3.47 5.10
N VAL A 41 2.66 4.42 5.62
CA VAL A 41 2.04 4.28 6.96
C VAL A 41 1.18 3.02 7.03
N ARG A 42 0.38 2.74 6.00
CA ARG A 42 -0.50 1.58 5.97
C ARG A 42 0.26 0.27 5.84
N TYR A 43 1.28 0.24 4.97
CA TYR A 43 2.20 -0.88 4.79
C TYR A 43 2.90 -1.24 6.09
N GLN A 44 3.50 -0.27 6.78
CA GLN A 44 4.19 -0.48 8.05
C GLN A 44 3.25 -1.01 9.14
N LYS A 45 2.01 -0.51 9.18
CA LYS A 45 0.99 -1.02 10.11
C LYS A 45 0.65 -2.47 9.83
N LEU A 46 0.36 -2.82 8.56
CA LEU A 46 0.04 -4.18 8.16
C LEU A 46 1.20 -5.14 8.43
N ARG A 47 2.44 -4.74 8.12
CA ARG A 47 3.64 -5.56 8.38
C ARG A 47 3.82 -5.87 9.87
N LYS A 48 3.43 -4.95 10.76
CA LYS A 48 3.46 -5.16 12.21
C LYS A 48 2.31 -6.03 12.73
N THR A 49 1.11 -5.87 12.17
CA THR A 49 -0.09 -6.55 12.69
C THR A 49 -0.34 -7.91 12.07
N ARG A 50 0.09 -8.11 10.82
CA ARG A 50 -0.16 -9.32 10.02
C ARG A 50 1.04 -9.62 9.10
N PRO A 51 2.20 -9.96 9.68
CA PRO A 51 3.40 -10.23 8.89
C PRO A 51 3.23 -11.43 7.95
N ASP A 52 2.47 -12.45 8.37
CA ASP A 52 2.22 -13.69 7.61
C ASP A 52 1.43 -13.49 6.30
N ASP A 53 0.67 -12.40 6.20
CA ASP A 53 -0.11 -12.11 4.98
C ASP A 53 0.81 -11.72 3.81
N PHE A 54 2.00 -11.17 4.09
CA PHE A 54 2.91 -10.70 3.05
C PHE A 54 3.61 -11.85 2.35
N THR A 55 3.18 -12.14 1.12
CA THR A 55 3.71 -13.21 0.29
C THR A 55 5.05 -12.88 -0.40
N LYS A 56 5.47 -11.61 -0.35
CA LYS A 56 6.72 -11.11 -0.96
C LYS A 56 7.69 -10.54 0.06
N GLY A 57 8.99 -10.73 -0.21
CA GLY A 57 10.07 -10.09 0.54
C GLY A 57 10.07 -8.57 0.35
N PRO A 58 10.58 -7.79 1.31
CA PRO A 58 10.59 -6.31 1.25
C PRO A 58 11.34 -5.76 0.01
N GLU A 59 12.31 -6.52 -0.52
CA GLU A 59 13.10 -6.15 -1.70
C GLU A 59 12.32 -6.21 -3.02
N GLU A 60 11.31 -7.10 -3.12
CA GLU A 60 10.45 -7.19 -4.31
C GLU A 60 9.35 -6.13 -4.32
N TYR A 61 9.07 -5.56 -3.15
CA TYR A 61 7.95 -4.68 -2.91
C TYR A 61 8.21 -3.25 -3.40
N GLY A 62 9.48 -2.82 -3.40
CA GLY A 62 9.92 -1.53 -3.96
C GLY A 62 10.28 -1.59 -5.45
N ARG A 63 10.16 -2.74 -6.11
CA ARG A 63 10.60 -2.91 -7.50
C ARG A 63 9.70 -2.11 -8.45
N GLY A 64 10.17 -0.94 -8.86
CA GLY A 64 9.44 0.02 -9.72
C GLY A 64 9.23 1.39 -9.08
N VAL A 65 9.54 1.56 -7.79
CA VAL A 65 9.63 2.87 -7.14
C VAL A 65 11.09 3.26 -7.08
N TYR A 66 11.55 3.97 -8.11
CA TYR A 66 12.87 4.60 -8.10
C TYR A 66 12.77 5.90 -7.29
N THR A 67 13.36 5.92 -6.10
CA THR A 67 13.71 7.16 -5.39
C THR A 67 14.88 7.84 -6.06
#